data_AF-A0A1E3JDR6-F1
#
_entry.id   AF-A0A1E3JDR6-F1
#
_cell.length_a   1.000
_cell.length_b   1.000
_cell.length_c   1.000
_cell.angle_alpha   90.00
_cell.angle_beta   90.00
_cell.angle_gamma   90.00
#
_symmetry.space_group_name_H-M   'P 1'
#
loop_
_entity.id
_entity.type
_entity.pdbx_description
1 polymer ?
#
loop_
_entity_poly.entity_id
_entity_poly.type
_entity_poly.pdbx_seq_one_letter_code
_entity_poly.pdbx_strand_id
1 'polypeptide(L)' 'MAKSKNHTAHNQNKKAHRNKIQRPKTNKYHSLKGVDPKVRQLAKFGKDMDGMGTGWRWD' A
#
# COMPACT_ATOMS: atom_id res chain seq x y z
N MET A 1 -29.46 -18.26 -37.64
CA MET A 1 -28.74 -17.85 -36.41
C MET A 1 -29.16 -16.43 -36.06
N ALA A 2 -29.87 -16.23 -34.95
CA ALA A 2 -30.28 -14.90 -34.54
C ALA A 2 -29.11 -14.21 -33.81
N LYS A 3 -28.76 -12.99 -34.23
CA LYS A 3 -27.69 -12.20 -33.59
C LYS A 3 -28.16 -11.72 -32.22
N SER A 4 -27.31 -11.81 -31.20
CA SER A 4 -27.55 -11.31 -29.85
C SER A 4 -26.77 -10.00 -29.59
N LYS A 5 -27.00 -9.36 -28.44
CA LYS A 5 -26.30 -8.13 -28.06
C LYS A 5 -24.89 -8.45 -27.57
N ASN A 6 -23.88 -7.80 -28.15
CA ASN A 6 -22.46 -8.09 -27.90
C ASN A 6 -21.90 -7.48 -26.59
N HIS A 7 -22.52 -6.43 -26.02
CA HIS A 7 -22.06 -5.77 -24.79
C HIS A 7 -23.20 -5.01 -24.08
N THR A 8 -23.22 -5.00 -22.74
CA THR A 8 -24.05 -4.08 -21.94
C THR A 8 -23.40 -3.69 -20.60
N ALA A 9 -23.53 -2.42 -20.21
CA ALA A 9 -23.14 -1.92 -18.88
C ALA A 9 -24.34 -1.68 -17.93
N HIS A 10 -25.56 -2.04 -18.36
CA HIS A 10 -26.83 -1.59 -17.76
C HIS A 10 -26.96 -1.84 -16.24
N ASN A 11 -26.47 -2.97 -15.75
CA ASN A 11 -26.61 -3.36 -14.34
C ASN A 11 -25.29 -3.33 -13.57
N GLN A 12 -24.21 -2.81 -14.17
CA GLN A 12 -22.90 -2.82 -13.51
C GLN A 12 -22.88 -1.87 -12.32
N ASN A 13 -23.39 -0.64 -12.51
CA ASN A 13 -23.42 0.37 -11.46
C ASN A 13 -24.31 -0.04 -10.28
N LYS A 14 -25.51 -0.54 -10.57
CA LYS A 14 -26.44 -1.03 -9.54
C LYS A 14 -25.82 -2.15 -8.70
N LYS A 15 -25.08 -3.08 -9.33
CA LYS A 15 -24.36 -4.14 -8.60
C LYS A 15 -23.22 -3.58 -7.74
N ALA A 16 -22.43 -2.64 -8.26
CA ALA A 16 -21.33 -2.02 -7.53
C ALA A 16 -21.82 -1.29 -6.27
N HIS A 17 -22.94 -0.56 -6.37
CA HIS A 17 -23.51 0.16 -5.24
C HIS A 17 -24.19 -0.74 -4.19
N ARG A 18 -24.69 -1.94 -4.55
CA ARG A 18 -25.20 -2.91 -3.55
C ARG A 18 -24.14 -3.28 -2.50
N ASN A 19 -22.87 -3.39 -2.92
CA ASN A 19 -21.77 -3.80 -2.04
C ASN A 19 -21.06 -2.62 -1.38
N LYS A 20 -21.53 -1.37 -1.59
CA LYS A 20 -20.86 -0.11 -1.21
C LYS A 20 -19.46 0.00 -1.83
N ILE A 21 -19.25 1.04 -2.64
CA ILE A 21 -17.91 1.34 -3.19
C ILE A 21 -17.08 1.96 -2.05
N GLN A 22 -16.24 1.16 -1.41
CA GLN A 22 -15.41 1.60 -0.29
C GLN A 22 -14.11 2.21 -0.79
N ARG A 23 -13.69 3.30 -0.13
CA ARG A 23 -12.36 3.89 -0.35
C ARG A 23 -11.30 2.95 0.24
N PRO A 24 -10.09 2.86 -0.37
CA PRO A 24 -9.00 2.12 0.25
C PRO A 24 -8.67 2.72 1.62
N LYS A 25 -8.35 1.86 2.59
CA LYS A 25 -7.99 2.29 3.94
C LYS A 25 -6.67 3.03 3.90
N THR A 26 -6.61 4.22 4.49
CA THR A 26 -5.39 5.00 4.65
C THR A 26 -4.77 4.72 6.01
N ASN A 27 -3.48 4.40 6.04
CA ASN A 27 -2.70 4.24 7.28
C ASN A 27 -1.84 5.50 7.50
N LYS A 28 -1.45 5.79 8.75
CA LYS A 28 -0.57 6.93 9.09
C LYS A 28 0.77 6.88 8.35
N TYR A 29 1.29 5.68 8.10
CA TYR A 29 2.52 5.46 7.35
C TYR A 29 2.25 4.51 6.17
N HIS A 30 2.76 4.87 4.98
CA HIS A 30 2.66 4.05 3.79
C HIS A 30 3.77 2.97 3.76
N SER A 31 3.57 1.94 2.94
CA SER A 31 4.61 0.93 2.71
C SER A 31 5.79 1.51 1.93
N LEU A 32 7.01 1.12 2.29
CA LEU A 32 8.24 1.44 1.52
C LEU A 32 8.45 0.51 0.30
N LYS A 33 7.42 -0.22 -0.12
CA LYS A 33 7.48 -1.11 -1.28
C LYS A 33 7.58 -0.26 -2.56
N GLY A 34 8.61 -0.52 -3.37
CA GLY A 34 8.91 0.25 -4.58
C GLY A 34 9.84 1.45 -4.37
N VAL A 35 10.21 1.77 -3.13
CA VAL A 35 11.26 2.77 -2.85
C VAL A 35 12.62 2.20 -3.26
N ASP A 36 13.50 3.03 -3.80
CA ASP A 36 14.85 2.66 -4.19
C ASP A 36 15.58 1.87 -3.07
N PRO A 37 16.24 0.73 -3.39
CA PRO A 37 16.90 -0.10 -2.39
C PRO A 37 17.95 0.65 -1.56
N LYS A 38 18.69 1.60 -2.15
CA LYS A 38 19.75 2.35 -1.45
C LYS A 38 19.15 3.25 -0.38
N VAL A 39 18.08 3.97 -0.70
CA VAL A 39 17.36 4.83 0.27
C VAL A 39 16.79 4.00 1.41
N ARG A 40 16.24 2.82 1.08
CA ARG A 40 15.67 1.90 2.08
C ARG A 40 16.73 1.33 3.01
N GLN A 41 17.89 0.96 2.48
CA GLN A 41 19.01 0.45 3.27
C GLN A 41 19.58 1.54 4.17
N LEU A 42 19.80 2.75 3.65
CA LEU A 42 20.29 3.88 4.46
C LEU A 42 19.35 4.21 5.63
N ALA A 43 18.04 4.26 5.38
CA ALA A 43 17.05 4.47 6.43
C ALA A 43 17.06 3.35 7.49
N LYS A 44 17.34 2.11 7.08
CA LYS A 44 17.50 0.98 8.00
C LYS A 44 18.78 1.11 8.83
N PHE A 45 19.91 1.44 8.22
CA PHE A 45 21.16 1.67 8.95
C PHE A 45 21.03 2.80 9.98
N GLY A 46 20.35 3.91 9.64
CA GLY A 46 20.08 4.99 10.59
C GLY A 46 19.25 4.51 11.80
N LYS A 47 18.19 3.73 11.55
CA LYS A 47 17.38 3.10 12.60
C LYS A 47 18.20 2.17 13.49
N ASP A 48 19.09 1.38 12.89
CA ASP A 48 19.96 0.45 13.61
C ASP A 48 20.96 1.22 14.49
N MET A 49 21.48 2.38 14.04
CA MET A 49 22.37 3.25 14.82
C MET A 49 21.65 3.99 15.96
N ASP A 50 20.41 4.45 15.73
CA ASP A 50 19.58 5.08 16.78
C ASP A 50 19.22 4.08 17.90
N GLY A 51 19.12 2.80 17.57
CA GLY A 51 18.86 1.70 18.51
C GLY A 51 20.11 1.22 19.28
N MET A 52 21.31 1.58 18.81
CA MET A 52 22.54 1.47 19.59
C MET A 52 22.57 2.59 20.63
N GLY A 53 21.72 2.47 21.65
CA GLY A 53 21.75 3.34 22.82
C GLY A 53 23.18 3.45 23.38
N THR A 54 23.49 4.58 24.01
CA THR A 54 24.77 5.00 24.60
C THR A 54 25.41 3.98 25.56
N GLY A 55 25.79 2.81 25.04
CA GLY A 55 26.39 1.69 25.75
C GLY A 55 27.92 1.71 25.74
N TRP A 56 28.52 2.78 25.23
CA TRP A 56 29.92 3.13 25.49
C TRP A 56 30.01 3.85 26.84
N ARG A 57 29.56 3.18 27.92
CA ARG A 57 29.92 3.60 29.27
C ARG A 57 31.23 2.92 29.58
N TRP A 58 32.30 3.70 29.48
CA TRP A 58 33.64 3.32 29.94
C TRP A 58 33.56 2.90 31.41
N ASP A 59 33.82 1.62 31.66
CA ASP A 59 34.42 1.10 32.90
C ASP A 59 35.68 0.34 32.47
#